data_AF-A0A537SV65-F1
#
_entry.id   AF-A0A537SV65-F1
#
_cell.length_a   1.000
_cell.length_b   1.000
_cell.length_c   1.000
_cell.angle_alpha   90.00
_cell.angle_beta   90.00
_cell.angle_gamma   90.00
#
_symmetry.space_group_name_H-M   'P 1'
#
loop_
_entity.id
_entity.type
_entity.pdbx_description
1 polymer ?
#
loop_
_entity_poly.entity_id
_entity_poly.type
_entity_poly.pdbx_seq_one_letter_code
_entity_poly.pdbx_strand_id
1 'polypeptide(L)'
;KKKGLPRHHIHITRMTPKRIDELLAGGSLYWVVRGEIAAREKIIAVEPFRDRDGIGRCRLVMRPKVIAVSPRPMRPFQGWRYLGEDAAPPDLGRAAAASVASMPEPLRRELRDLGLL
;
A
#
# COMPACT_ATOMS: atom_id res chain seq x y z
N LYS A 1 -25.50 15.35 -2.60
CA LYS A 1 -24.59 14.75 -1.60
C LYS A 1 -24.96 13.27 -1.44
N LYS A 2 -24.30 12.34 -2.16
CA LYS A 2 -24.69 10.91 -2.14
C LYS A 2 -24.20 10.23 -0.84
N LYS A 3 -25.16 9.72 -0.08
CA LYS A 3 -25.07 8.96 1.17
C LYS A 3 -24.59 7.53 0.90
N GLY A 4 -23.78 6.97 1.81
CA GLY A 4 -23.86 5.54 2.13
C GLY A 4 -22.80 4.58 1.58
N LEU A 5 -21.76 5.02 0.85
CA LEU A 5 -20.64 4.10 0.63
C LEU A 5 -19.91 3.88 1.96
N PRO A 6 -19.49 2.64 2.29
CA PRO A 6 -18.54 2.44 3.37
C PRO A 6 -17.34 3.35 3.11
N ARG A 7 -16.70 3.87 4.17
CA ARG A 7 -15.54 4.75 4.06
C ARG A 7 -14.35 3.95 3.51
N HIS A 8 -14.41 3.52 2.26
CA HIS A 8 -13.32 2.84 1.58
C HIS A 8 -12.24 3.86 1.25
N HIS A 9 -10.99 3.45 1.40
CA HIS A 9 -9.90 4.29 0.92
C HIS A 9 -9.84 4.11 -0.60
N ILE A 10 -9.96 5.22 -1.34
CA ILE A 10 -9.92 5.22 -2.80
C ILE A 10 -8.63 5.91 -3.24
N HIS A 11 -7.77 5.17 -3.93
CA HIS A 11 -6.61 5.73 -4.60
C HIS A 11 -6.89 5.85 -6.10
N ILE A 12 -6.79 7.06 -6.66
CA ILE A 12 -7.02 7.31 -8.08
C ILE A 12 -5.69 7.32 -8.81
N THR A 13 -5.57 6.49 -9.84
CA THR A 13 -4.39 6.43 -10.72
C THR A 13 -4.79 6.66 -12.16
N ARG A 14 -3.88 7.21 -12.97
CA ARG A 14 -4.04 7.29 -14.44
C ARG A 14 -3.71 5.97 -15.12
N MET A 15 -2.89 5.12 -14.49
CA MET A 15 -2.49 3.83 -15.06
C MET A 15 -3.34 2.72 -14.45
N THR A 16 -4.18 2.09 -15.27
CA THR A 16 -4.95 0.92 -14.84
C THR A 16 -4.00 -0.28 -14.67
N PRO A 17 -4.06 -1.01 -13.54
CA PRO A 17 -3.29 -2.23 -13.38
C PRO A 17 -3.72 -3.27 -14.42
N LYS A 18 -2.75 -4.03 -14.94
CA LYS A 18 -2.98 -5.09 -15.94
C LYS A 18 -3.43 -6.41 -15.30
N ARG A 19 -2.99 -6.69 -14.07
CA ARG A 19 -3.26 -7.95 -13.35
C ARG A 19 -4.40 -7.77 -12.35
N ILE A 20 -5.58 -7.39 -12.83
CA ILE A 20 -6.72 -7.05 -11.95
C ILE A 20 -7.16 -8.27 -11.15
N ASP A 21 -7.25 -9.43 -11.78
CA ASP A 21 -7.73 -10.65 -11.14
C ASP A 21 -6.83 -11.08 -9.97
N GLU A 22 -5.51 -11.02 -10.14
CA GLU A 22 -4.53 -11.26 -9.06
C GLU A 22 -4.71 -10.26 -7.91
N LEU A 23 -4.95 -8.98 -8.23
CA LEU A 23 -5.17 -7.95 -7.20
C LEU A 23 -6.47 -8.18 -6.42
N LEU A 24 -7.52 -8.69 -7.07
CA LEU A 24 -8.81 -8.99 -6.44
C LEU A 24 -8.82 -10.32 -5.68
N ALA A 25 -8.01 -11.30 -6.09
CA ALA A 25 -7.88 -12.60 -5.44
C ALA A 25 -7.25 -12.54 -4.03
N GLY A 26 -6.70 -11.40 -3.62
CA GLY A 26 -6.06 -11.26 -2.31
C GLY A 26 -4.99 -10.16 -2.24
N GLY A 27 -4.72 -9.47 -3.35
CA GLY A 27 -3.70 -8.45 -3.45
C GLY A 27 -3.87 -7.28 -2.50
N SER A 28 -2.76 -6.57 -2.28
CA SER A 28 -2.71 -5.39 -1.44
C SER A 28 -1.87 -4.30 -2.10
N LEU A 29 -2.24 -3.06 -1.83
CA LEU A 29 -1.41 -1.90 -2.14
C LEU A 29 -0.38 -1.73 -1.03
N TYR A 30 0.90 -1.59 -1.38
CA TYR A 30 1.99 -1.34 -0.45
C TYR A 30 2.46 0.11 -0.56
N TRP A 31 2.55 0.79 0.58
CA TRP A 31 2.89 2.20 0.68
C TRP A 31 4.37 2.39 0.96
N VAL A 32 5.03 3.11 0.06
CA VAL A 32 6.40 3.58 0.26
C VAL A 32 6.35 4.91 1.01
N VAL A 33 6.84 4.92 2.24
CA VAL A 33 6.92 6.09 3.13
C VAL A 33 8.39 6.28 3.47
N ARG A 34 8.92 7.50 3.27
CA ARG A 34 10.33 7.83 3.55
C ARG A 34 11.36 6.88 2.90
N GLY A 35 11.03 6.34 1.73
CA GLY A 35 11.91 5.46 0.95
C GLY A 35 11.79 3.97 1.29
N GLU A 36 10.74 3.58 2.00
CA GLU A 36 10.57 2.22 2.48
C GLU A 36 9.11 1.78 2.45
N ILE A 37 8.87 0.51 2.17
CA ILE A 37 7.54 -0.07 2.33
C ILE A 37 7.25 -0.17 3.83
N ALA A 38 6.22 0.53 4.30
CA ALA A 38 5.91 0.61 5.73
C ALA A 38 4.50 0.09 6.07
N ALA A 39 3.60 0.10 5.10
CA ALA A 39 2.22 -0.32 5.31
C ALA A 39 1.63 -0.93 4.05
N ARG A 40 0.55 -1.68 4.24
CA ARG A 40 -0.29 -2.19 3.16
C ARG A 40 -1.78 -1.98 3.43
N GLU A 41 -2.54 -1.92 2.35
CA GLU A 41 -4.00 -1.94 2.39
C GLU A 41 -4.54 -2.98 1.39
N LYS A 42 -5.51 -3.79 1.83
CA LYS A 42 -6.10 -4.81 0.96
C LYS A 42 -6.94 -4.15 -0.13
N ILE A 43 -6.70 -4.52 -1.39
CA ILE A 43 -7.51 -4.09 -2.52
C ILE A 43 -8.79 -4.95 -2.52
N ILE A 44 -9.94 -4.28 -2.66
CA ILE A 44 -11.25 -4.94 -2.68
C ILE A 44 -11.99 -4.73 -3.99
N ALA A 45 -11.69 -3.64 -4.71
CA ALA A 45 -12.21 -3.42 -6.05
C ALA A 45 -11.23 -2.56 -6.87
N VAL A 46 -11.30 -2.74 -8.19
CA VAL A 46 -10.57 -1.96 -9.18
C VAL A 46 -11.62 -1.45 -10.16
N GLU A 47 -11.85 -0.14 -10.19
CA GLU A 47 -12.89 0.48 -11.00
C GLU A 47 -12.27 1.44 -12.03
N PRO A 48 -12.04 0.99 -13.26
CA PRO A 48 -11.70 1.87 -14.37
C PRO A 48 -12.83 2.87 -14.63
N PHE A 49 -12.49 4.14 -14.86
CA PHE A 49 -13.45 5.17 -15.24
C PHE A 49 -12.82 6.18 -16.19
N ARG A 50 -13.64 6.83 -17.00
CA ARG A 50 -13.24 8.03 -17.75
C ARG A 50 -13.70 9.26 -16.98
N ASP A 51 -12.80 10.22 -16.84
CA ASP A 51 -13.15 11.51 -16.26
C ASP A 51 -13.83 12.42 -17.29
N ARG A 52 -14.28 13.59 -16.86
CA ARG A 52 -14.94 14.61 -17.71
C ARG A 52 -14.07 15.04 -18.90
N ASP A 53 -12.76 14.99 -18.73
CA ASP A 53 -11.78 15.32 -19.79
C ASP A 53 -11.51 14.14 -20.76
N GLY A 54 -12.26 13.04 -20.67
CA GLY A 54 -12.07 11.84 -21.51
C GLY A 54 -10.86 10.98 -21.12
N ILE A 55 -10.06 11.41 -20.15
CA ILE A 55 -8.87 10.68 -19.68
C ILE A 55 -9.28 9.43 -18.91
N GLY A 56 -8.75 8.28 -19.36
CA GLY A 56 -8.86 7.00 -18.65
C GLY A 56 -8.13 7.05 -17.31
N ARG A 57 -8.83 6.72 -16.24
CA ARG A 57 -8.32 6.60 -14.87
C ARG A 57 -8.86 5.32 -14.24
N CYS A 58 -8.31 4.98 -13.08
CA CYS A 58 -8.74 3.82 -12.32
C CYS A 58 -8.82 4.19 -10.84
N ARG A 59 -9.92 3.77 -10.18
CA ARG A 59 -10.05 3.81 -8.73
C ARG A 59 -9.64 2.47 -8.17
N LEU A 60 -8.62 2.47 -7.32
CA LEU A 60 -8.32 1.35 -6.46
C LEU A 60 -9.08 1.54 -5.17
N VAL A 61 -10.08 0.69 -4.97
CA VAL A 61 -10.89 0.68 -3.75
C VAL A 61 -10.22 -0.29 -2.79
N MET A 62 -9.85 0.24 -1.63
CA MET A 62 -9.17 -0.51 -0.59
C MET A 62 -10.04 -0.58 0.66
N ARG A 63 -9.82 -1.65 1.42
CA ARG A 63 -10.37 -1.76 2.77
C ARG A 63 -9.78 -0.63 3.63
N PRO A 64 -10.57 0.07 4.46
CA PRO A 64 -10.08 1.18 5.30
C PRO A 64 -9.25 0.76 6.51
N LYS A 65 -8.50 -0.33 6.38
CA LYS A 65 -7.62 -0.86 7.40
C LYS A 65 -6.21 -0.86 6.85
N VAL A 66 -5.43 0.10 7.31
CA VAL A 66 -3.98 0.16 7.09
C VAL A 66 -3.32 -0.87 8.00
N ILE A 67 -2.52 -1.75 7.42
CA ILE A 67 -1.77 -2.80 8.12
C ILE A 67 -0.30 -2.44 8.03
N ALA A 68 0.38 -2.29 9.18
CA ALA A 68 1.81 -2.08 9.20
C ALA A 68 2.53 -3.36 8.76
N VAL A 69 3.58 -3.23 7.96
CA VAL A 69 4.39 -4.35 7.48
C VAL A 69 5.85 -4.13 7.85
N SER A 70 6.66 -5.19 7.82
CA SER A 70 8.08 -5.07 8.14
C SER A 70 8.74 -4.07 7.19
N PRO A 71 9.43 -3.04 7.70
CA PRO A 71 9.98 -2.00 6.84
C PRO A 71 10.97 -2.58 5.84
N ARG A 72 10.75 -2.33 4.55
CA ARG A 72 11.65 -2.80 3.48
C ARG A 72 12.13 -1.64 2.63
N PRO A 73 13.45 -1.45 2.43
CA PRO A 73 13.98 -0.41 1.54
C PRO A 73 13.37 -0.49 0.13
N MET A 74 12.77 0.60 -0.32
CA MET A 74 12.15 0.70 -1.64
C MET A 74 12.17 2.14 -2.14
N ARG A 75 12.94 2.40 -3.20
CA ARG A 75 13.03 3.75 -3.78
C ARG A 75 11.64 4.20 -4.25
N PRO A 76 11.24 5.47 -4.03
CA PRO A 76 10.02 6.02 -4.60
C PRO A 76 10.02 5.86 -6.11
N PHE A 77 8.88 5.46 -6.67
CA PHE A 77 8.69 5.29 -8.11
C PHE A 77 7.32 5.80 -8.53
N GLN A 78 7.20 6.18 -9.79
CA GLN A 78 5.93 6.57 -10.39
C GLN A 78 5.39 5.39 -11.20
N GLY A 79 4.14 4.97 -10.92
CA GLY A 79 3.49 3.84 -11.59
C GLY A 79 3.27 2.64 -10.68
N TRP A 80 3.18 1.45 -11.27
CA TRP A 80 2.87 0.19 -10.58
C TRP A 80 4.02 -0.80 -10.68
N ARG A 81 4.35 -1.43 -9.56
CA ARG A 81 5.20 -2.62 -9.52
C ARG A 81 4.45 -3.71 -8.79
N TYR A 82 4.44 -4.90 -9.37
CA TYR A 82 3.90 -6.07 -8.71
C TYR A 82 4.98 -6.64 -7.79
N LEU A 83 4.62 -6.88 -6.53
CA LEU A 83 5.41 -7.68 -5.62
C LEU A 83 4.93 -9.12 -5.73
N GLY A 84 5.84 -10.06 -5.97
CA GLY A 84 5.54 -11.49 -5.80
C GLY A 84 5.28 -11.80 -4.33
N GLU A 85 4.65 -12.94 -4.06
CA GLU A 85 4.35 -13.36 -2.68
C GLU A 85 5.60 -13.44 -1.80
N ASP A 86 6.71 -13.94 -2.35
CA ASP A 86 8.01 -14.02 -1.64
C ASP A 86 8.65 -12.66 -1.35
N ALA A 87 8.27 -11.63 -2.12
CA ALA A 87 8.79 -10.27 -1.97
C ALA A 87 7.90 -9.40 -1.06
N ALA A 88 6.68 -9.86 -0.74
CA ALA A 88 5.74 -9.15 0.11
C ALA A 88 6.26 -9.12 1.56
N PRO A 89 6.49 -7.94 2.15
CA PRO A 89 6.92 -7.86 3.55
C PRO A 89 5.83 -8.42 4.48
N PRO A 90 6.20 -9.17 5.53
CA PRO A 90 5.23 -9.73 6.46
C PRO A 90 4.55 -8.64 7.27
N ASP A 91 3.33 -8.91 7.74
CA ASP A 91 2.59 -8.01 8.62
C ASP A 91 3.29 -7.87 9.97
N LEU A 92 3.46 -6.64 10.45
CA LEU A 92 3.90 -6.41 11.82
C LEU A 92 2.72 -6.67 12.77
N GLY A 93 2.96 -7.55 13.75
CA GLY A 93 2.05 -7.70 14.87
C GLY A 93 1.85 -6.38 15.61
N ARG A 94 0.71 -6.21 16.28
CA ARG A 94 0.32 -4.92 16.91
C ARG A 94 1.39 -4.37 17.87
N ALA A 95 2.05 -5.25 18.64
CA ALA A 95 3.11 -4.86 19.56
C ALA A 95 4.38 -4.40 18.81
N ALA A 96 4.78 -5.12 17.75
CA ALA A 96 5.92 -4.75 16.93
C ALA A 96 5.67 -3.43 16.18
N ALA A 97 4.47 -3.25 15.61
CA ALA A 97 4.09 -2.00 14.95
C ALA A 97 4.10 -0.79 15.91
N ALA A 98 3.62 -0.98 17.15
CA ALA A 98 3.66 0.07 18.18
C ALA A 98 5.09 0.41 18.60
N SER A 99 5.94 -0.61 18.80
CA SER A 99 7.36 -0.43 19.11
C SER A 99 8.06 0.34 17.98
N VAL A 100 7.89 -0.09 16.73
CA VAL A 100 8.43 0.60 15.55
C VAL A 100 7.96 2.04 15.50
N ALA A 101 6.66 2.31 15.66
CA ALA A 101 6.11 3.66 15.65
C ALA A 101 6.65 4.56 16.78
N SER A 102 6.95 3.99 17.94
CA SER A 102 7.51 4.72 19.09
C SER A 102 9.01 5.05 18.96
N MET A 103 9.73 4.37 18.07
CA MET A 103 11.16 4.63 17.85
C MET A 103 11.39 5.90 17.01
N PRO A 104 12.36 6.76 17.40
CA PRO A 104 12.82 7.86 16.57
C PRO A 104 13.30 7.38 15.20
N GLU A 105 13.04 8.16 14.14
CA GLU A 105 13.42 7.83 12.77
C GLU A 105 14.91 7.46 12.61
N PRO A 106 15.87 8.20 13.22
CA PRO A 106 17.29 7.85 13.08
C PRO A 106 17.61 6.47 13.66
N LEU A 107 17.06 6.14 14.84
CA LEU A 107 17.27 4.85 15.50
C LEU A 107 16.66 3.69 14.70
N ARG A 108 15.47 3.89 14.14
CA ARG A 108 14.83 2.88 13.28
C ARG A 108 15.67 2.59 12.04
N ARG A 109 16.31 3.62 11.47
CA ARG A 109 17.19 3.47 10.31
C ARG A 109 18.45 2.68 10.65
N GLU A 110 19.12 3.02 11.75
CA GLU A 110 20.32 2.30 12.20
C GLU A 110 20.04 0.82 12.51
N LEU A 111 18.96 0.52 13.24
CA LEU A 111 18.59 -0.87 13.54
C LEU A 111 18.33 -1.70 12.27
N ARG A 112 17.84 -1.08 11.19
CA ARG A 112 17.64 -1.74 9.90
C ARG A 112 18.92 -1.94 9.12
N ASP A 113 19.81 -0.95 9.11
CA ASP A 113 21.12 -1.10 8.48
C ASP A 113 21.91 -2.24 9.15
N LEU A 114 21.62 -2.53 10.43
CA LEU A 114 22.15 -3.66 11.18
C LEU A 114 21.35 -4.97 11.04
N GLY A 115 20.23 -4.98 10.29
CA GLY A 115 19.40 -6.17 10.07
C GLY A 115 18.60 -6.64 11.30
N LEU A 116 18.36 -5.76 12.27
CA LEU A 116 17.65 -6.05 13.52
C LEU A 116 16.14 -5.77 13.46
N LEU A 117 15.63 -5.42 12.27
CA LEU A 117 14.23 -5.09 11.93
C LEU A 117 13.88 -5.60 10.53
#